data_AF-A0A3C0G0L1-F1
#
_entry.id   AF-A0A3C0G0L1-F1
#
_cell.length_a   1.000
_cell.length_b   1.000
_cell.length_c   1.000
_cell.angle_alpha   90.00
_cell.angle_beta   90.00
_cell.angle_gamma   90.00
#
_symmetry.space_group_name_H-M   'P 1'
#
loop_
_entity.id
_entity.type
_entity.pdbx_description
1 polymer ?
#
loop_
_entity_poly.entity_id
_entity_poly.type
_entity_poly.pdbx_seq_one_letter_code
_entity_poly.pdbx_strand_id
1 'polypeptide(L)'
;MDISFTVFNSIFDNKTEKRMNLSDFDAFEKFLFKLSKEKKSSKKDAVLISPATYQPDTTRANVNVVEWSGWCAVDVDDFVYDGELKDGIIERTGNWRFICYSTASSTTALPKFRIVFPLTRKIQNAEIPAFNYALQNALGNLGDEQTKDLARMYYIPADYAGAFNFIFIGGSHYVDPDALMKEYPYAQKANLNNFFDRLPDEIQRQIIEHRKGQMDNTNVVWTSYRDCPFFPRNLEAEYRTISNTGWYHKMYQ
;
A
#
# COMPACT_ATOMS: atom_id res chain seq x y z
N MET A 1 2.02 21.93 10.68
CA MET A 1 1.84 21.67 9.24
C MET A 1 0.43 21.13 9.06
N ASP A 2 -0.28 21.59 8.04
CA ASP A 2 -1.62 21.12 7.72
C ASP A 2 -1.63 19.62 7.36
N ILE A 3 -2.72 18.93 7.69
CA ILE A 3 -2.94 17.52 7.36
C ILE A 3 -4.10 17.43 6.39
N SER A 4 -3.90 16.77 5.25
CA SER A 4 -5.00 16.45 4.33
C SER A 4 -5.18 14.95 4.16
N PHE A 5 -6.40 14.52 3.89
CA PHE A 5 -6.70 13.14 3.52
C PHE A 5 -7.93 13.07 2.61
N THR A 6 -8.00 12.01 1.81
CA THR A 6 -9.15 11.72 0.94
C THR A 6 -9.99 10.61 1.54
N VAL A 7 -11.31 10.79 1.56
CA VAL A 7 -12.29 9.86 2.15
C VAL A 7 -12.97 9.03 1.07
N PHE A 8 -13.06 7.72 1.27
CA PHE A 8 -13.69 6.78 0.35
C PHE A 8 -14.81 6.02 1.06
N ASN A 9 -15.98 5.87 0.42
CA ASN A 9 -17.12 5.20 1.07
C ASN A 9 -16.95 3.68 1.16
N SER A 10 -16.14 3.10 0.27
CA SER A 10 -15.87 1.67 0.22
C SER A 10 -14.54 1.41 -0.49
N ILE A 11 -14.06 0.16 -0.44
CA ILE A 11 -12.86 -0.26 -1.18
C ILE A 11 -12.99 -0.16 -2.70
N PHE A 12 -14.22 -0.12 -3.22
CA PHE A 12 -14.52 0.01 -4.64
C PHE A 12 -14.74 1.47 -5.05
N ASP A 13 -14.74 2.40 -4.10
CA ASP A 13 -14.90 3.82 -4.38
C ASP A 13 -13.63 4.33 -5.06
N ASN A 14 -13.84 4.95 -6.22
CA ASN A 14 -12.77 5.44 -7.08
C ASN A 14 -12.82 6.98 -7.23
N LYS A 15 -13.77 7.64 -6.56
CA LYS A 15 -13.93 9.10 -6.62
C LYS A 15 -13.02 9.76 -5.60
N THR A 16 -12.30 10.79 -6.03
CA THR A 16 -11.27 11.47 -5.22
C THR A 16 -11.72 12.83 -4.68
N GLU A 17 -13.01 13.17 -4.86
CA GLU A 17 -13.59 14.49 -4.57
C GLU A 17 -13.67 14.80 -3.07
N LYS A 18 -13.75 13.79 -2.21
CA LYS A 18 -13.97 13.95 -0.77
C LYS A 18 -12.66 14.20 -0.01
N ARG A 19 -12.05 15.36 -0.25
CA ARG A 19 -10.86 15.80 0.49
C ARG A 19 -11.26 16.53 1.77
N MET A 20 -10.60 16.19 2.87
CA MET A 20 -10.66 16.94 4.13
C MET A 20 -9.29 17.53 4.45
N ASN A 21 -9.29 18.74 5.01
CA ASN A 21 -8.08 19.43 5.48
C ASN A 21 -8.26 19.76 6.97
N LEU A 22 -7.24 19.49 7.76
CA LEU A 22 -7.16 19.80 9.19
C LEU A 22 -5.94 20.70 9.44
N SER A 23 -6.00 21.48 10.52
CA SER A 23 -4.96 22.47 10.86
C SER A 23 -3.59 21.85 11.11
N ASP A 24 -3.58 20.68 11.74
CA ASP A 24 -2.39 20.01 12.24
C ASP A 24 -2.69 18.54 12.61
N PHE A 25 -1.67 17.83 13.06
CA PHE A 25 -1.78 16.45 13.48
C PHE A 25 -2.56 16.28 14.80
N ASP A 26 -2.61 17.29 15.68
CA ASP A 26 -3.40 17.20 16.91
C ASP A 26 -4.90 17.23 16.59
N ALA A 27 -5.31 18.01 15.59
CA ALA A 27 -6.66 18.01 15.06
C ALA A 27 -6.99 16.66 14.40
N PHE A 28 -6.03 16.07 13.68
CA PHE A 28 -6.20 14.74 13.08
C PHE A 28 -6.31 13.63 14.14
N GLU A 29 -5.50 13.70 15.19
CA GLU A 29 -5.57 12.83 16.35
C GLU A 29 -6.96 12.88 17.00
N LYS A 30 -7.43 14.07 17.38
CA LYS A 30 -8.77 14.27 17.95
C LYS A 30 -9.87 13.74 17.04
N PHE A 31 -9.73 13.90 15.73
CA PHE A 31 -10.66 13.36 14.74
C PHE A 31 -10.68 11.82 14.77
N LEU A 32 -9.53 11.15 14.73
CA LEU A 32 -9.44 9.69 14.80
C LEU A 32 -9.96 9.12 16.13
N PHE A 33 -9.65 9.77 17.27
CA PHE A 33 -10.20 9.39 18.58
C PHE A 33 -11.70 9.61 18.73
N LYS A 34 -12.28 10.52 17.94
CA LYS A 34 -13.73 10.67 17.86
C LYS A 34 -14.35 9.52 17.08
N LEU A 35 -13.77 9.19 15.91
CA LEU A 35 -14.22 8.08 15.07
C LEU A 35 -14.12 6.73 15.78
N SER A 36 -13.08 6.52 16.60
CA SER A 36 -12.88 5.27 17.34
C SER A 36 -14.01 4.92 18.30
N LYS A 37 -14.88 5.89 18.64
CA LYS A 37 -16.04 5.71 19.53
C LYS A 37 -17.32 5.41 18.77
N GLU A 38 -17.31 5.51 17.44
CA GLU A 38 -18.46 5.18 16.61
C GLU A 38 -18.65 3.67 16.52
N LYS A 39 -19.86 3.20 16.82
CA LYS A 39 -20.20 1.78 16.72
C LYS A 39 -20.41 1.38 15.26
N LYS A 40 -19.75 0.31 14.83
CA LYS A 40 -19.89 -0.26 13.48
C LYS A 40 -20.15 -1.76 13.57
N SER A 41 -21.20 -2.24 12.90
CA SER A 41 -21.47 -3.69 12.81
C SER A 41 -20.37 -4.45 12.10
N SER A 42 -19.75 -3.84 11.08
CA SER A 42 -18.65 -4.43 10.34
C SER A 42 -17.79 -3.34 9.66
N LYS A 43 -16.64 -3.73 9.10
CA LYS A 43 -15.82 -2.83 8.28
C LYS A 43 -16.55 -2.25 7.06
N LYS A 44 -17.60 -2.92 6.56
CA LYS A 44 -18.38 -2.44 5.41
C LYS A 44 -19.17 -1.16 5.73
N ASP A 45 -19.42 -0.91 7.02
CA ASP A 45 -20.15 0.26 7.51
C ASP A 45 -19.22 1.46 7.81
N ALA A 46 -17.92 1.27 7.62
CA ALA A 46 -16.89 2.27 7.84
C ALA A 46 -16.33 2.79 6.51
N VAL A 47 -16.05 4.09 6.50
CA VAL A 47 -15.33 4.73 5.40
C VAL A 47 -13.84 4.39 5.48
N LEU A 48 -13.11 4.66 4.39
CA LEU A 48 -11.67 4.59 4.34
C LEU A 48 -11.07 5.99 4.16
N ILE A 49 -9.84 6.17 4.62
CA ILE A 49 -9.05 7.38 4.45
C ILE A 49 -7.73 7.04 3.75
N SER A 50 -7.24 7.96 2.93
CA SER A 50 -5.92 7.89 2.31
C SER A 50 -5.11 9.13 2.63
N PRO A 51 -3.80 9.01 2.92
CA PRO A 51 -2.91 10.18 3.02
C PRO A 51 -2.73 10.89 1.68
N ALA A 52 -3.07 10.23 0.57
CA ALA A 52 -2.93 10.76 -0.77
C ALA A 52 -3.96 11.87 -1.06
N THR A 53 -3.48 12.90 -1.71
CA THR A 53 -4.30 13.86 -2.47
C THR A 53 -4.15 13.58 -3.96
N TYR A 54 -5.17 13.89 -4.75
CA TYR A 54 -5.24 13.54 -6.16
C TYR A 54 -5.38 14.76 -7.05
N GLN A 55 -5.03 14.60 -8.33
CA GLN A 55 -5.29 15.60 -9.35
C GLN A 55 -6.81 15.87 -9.45
N PRO A 56 -7.25 17.12 -9.68
CA PRO A 56 -8.66 17.46 -9.84
C PRO A 56 -9.32 16.63 -10.95
N ASP A 57 -10.59 16.25 -10.75
CA ASP A 57 -11.42 15.53 -11.73
C ASP A 57 -10.83 14.18 -12.20
N THR A 58 -10.05 13.51 -11.34
CA THR A 58 -9.45 12.21 -11.63
C THR A 58 -9.90 11.10 -10.67
N THR A 59 -9.52 9.87 -11.00
CA THR A 59 -9.84 8.67 -10.21
C THR A 59 -8.73 8.29 -9.24
N ARG A 60 -9.03 7.39 -8.29
CA ARG A 60 -8.06 6.79 -7.37
C ARG A 60 -7.14 5.84 -8.15
N ALA A 61 -6.06 6.40 -8.69
CA ALA A 61 -4.97 5.68 -9.31
C ALA A 61 -3.63 6.29 -8.89
N ASN A 62 -2.58 5.46 -8.80
CA ASN A 62 -1.24 5.92 -8.40
C ASN A 62 -0.72 7.07 -9.26
N VAL A 63 -1.03 7.06 -10.56
CA VAL A 63 -0.61 8.11 -11.51
C VAL A 63 -1.25 9.47 -11.20
N ASN A 64 -2.40 9.47 -10.53
CA ASN A 64 -3.16 10.66 -10.19
C ASN A 64 -2.84 11.19 -8.79
N VAL A 65 -2.05 10.47 -8.00
CA VAL A 65 -1.61 10.94 -6.68
C VAL A 65 -0.68 12.12 -6.85
N VAL A 66 -0.94 13.22 -6.17
CA VAL A 66 -0.07 14.40 -6.13
C VAL A 66 0.99 14.22 -5.05
N GLU A 67 0.57 13.91 -3.83
CA GLU A 67 1.42 13.83 -2.65
C GLU A 67 0.74 13.03 -1.53
N TRP A 68 1.53 12.59 -0.55
CA TRP A 68 1.05 12.29 0.80
C TRP A 68 1.10 13.54 1.66
N SER A 69 -0.06 13.99 2.13
CA SER A 69 -0.24 15.33 2.67
C SER A 69 -0.07 15.37 4.20
N GLY A 70 1.17 15.11 4.61
CA GLY A 70 1.64 15.37 5.97
C GLY A 70 1.53 14.22 6.98
N TRP A 71 1.10 13.05 6.53
CA TRP A 71 1.06 11.84 7.34
C TRP A 71 1.22 10.59 6.47
N CYS A 72 1.56 9.47 7.11
CA CYS A 72 1.53 8.14 6.51
C CYS A 72 0.95 7.14 7.51
N ALA A 73 0.62 5.93 7.04
CA ALA A 73 0.23 4.85 7.93
C ALA A 73 0.83 3.52 7.48
N VAL A 74 1.01 2.61 8.44
CA VAL A 74 1.50 1.25 8.26
C VAL A 74 0.43 0.29 8.77
N ASP A 75 0.06 -0.70 7.96
CA ASP A 75 -0.86 -1.79 8.33
C ASP A 75 -0.05 -2.94 8.92
N VAL A 76 -0.47 -3.44 10.07
CA VAL A 76 0.24 -4.43 10.86
C VAL A 76 -0.70 -5.59 11.12
N ASP A 77 -0.50 -6.69 10.39
CA ASP A 77 -1.37 -7.86 10.43
C ASP A 77 -0.80 -9.04 11.21
N ASP A 78 0.54 -9.16 11.24
CA ASP A 78 1.27 -10.33 11.76
C ASP A 78 2.32 -9.92 12.80
N PHE A 79 1.90 -9.14 13.81
CA PHE A 79 2.78 -8.74 14.91
C PHE A 79 2.68 -9.70 16.09
N VAL A 80 3.78 -10.36 16.42
CA VAL A 80 3.91 -11.23 17.60
C VAL A 80 4.86 -10.56 18.59
N TYR A 81 4.38 -10.33 19.80
CA TYR A 81 5.16 -9.73 20.88
C TYR A 81 4.73 -10.33 22.22
N ASP A 82 5.68 -10.51 23.11
CA ASP A 82 5.44 -10.97 24.48
C ASP A 82 5.43 -9.75 25.42
N GLY A 83 4.28 -9.44 26.01
CA GLY A 83 4.09 -8.26 26.87
C GLY A 83 3.01 -7.30 26.39
N GLU A 84 3.09 -6.03 26.81
CA GLU A 84 2.14 -5.00 26.39
C GLU A 84 2.41 -4.56 24.95
N LEU A 85 1.36 -4.58 24.11
CA LEU A 85 1.44 -4.18 22.70
C LEU A 85 2.08 -2.80 22.50
N LYS A 86 1.79 -1.85 23.41
CA LYS A 86 2.31 -0.49 23.34
C LYS A 86 3.83 -0.45 23.44
N ASP A 87 4.42 -1.25 24.32
CA ASP A 87 5.86 -1.29 24.54
C ASP A 87 6.58 -1.86 23.31
N GLY A 88 6.05 -2.95 22.75
CA GLY A 88 6.58 -3.52 21.50
C GLY A 88 6.52 -2.56 20.31
N ILE A 89 5.50 -1.70 20.23
CA ILE A 89 5.43 -0.67 19.18
C ILE A 89 6.42 0.47 19.46
N ILE A 90 6.57 0.90 20.71
CA ILE A 90 7.54 1.95 21.08
C ILE A 90 8.97 1.49 20.78
N GLU A 91 9.30 0.23 21.04
CA GLU A 91 10.61 -0.35 20.71
C GLU A 91 10.94 -0.22 19.22
N ARG A 92 9.93 -0.37 18.35
CA ARG A 92 10.06 -0.32 16.88
C ARG A 92 10.01 1.08 16.29
N THR A 93 9.25 1.97 16.93
CA THR A 93 9.03 3.35 16.45
C THR A 93 9.98 4.37 17.11
N GLY A 94 10.72 3.95 18.13
CA GLY A 94 11.60 4.82 18.89
C GLY A 94 10.84 5.98 19.53
N ASN A 95 11.24 7.21 19.19
CA ASN A 95 10.60 8.43 19.71
C ASN A 95 9.66 9.11 18.71
N TRP A 96 9.35 8.45 17.59
CA TRP A 96 8.40 8.99 16.62
C TRP A 96 7.01 9.08 17.22
N ARG A 97 6.36 10.22 17.03
CA ARG A 97 4.97 10.41 17.39
C ARG A 97 4.11 9.52 16.51
N PHE A 98 3.17 8.82 17.11
CA PHE A 98 2.24 7.99 16.36
C PHE A 98 0.87 7.89 17.03
N ILE A 99 -0.12 7.49 16.23
CA ILE A 99 -1.42 7.00 16.69
C ILE A 99 -1.51 5.54 16.27
N CYS A 100 -1.74 4.64 17.21
CA CYS A 100 -1.98 3.23 16.95
C CYS A 100 -3.46 2.91 17.15
N TYR A 101 -4.11 2.28 16.18
CA TYR A 101 -5.50 1.82 16.32
C TYR A 101 -5.75 0.45 15.69
N SER A 102 -6.62 -0.32 16.33
CA SER A 102 -7.02 -1.65 15.88
C SER A 102 -7.80 -1.65 14.56
N THR A 103 -7.68 -2.72 13.78
CA THR A 103 -8.54 -2.99 12.63
C THR A 103 -9.78 -3.79 13.03
N ALA A 104 -10.79 -3.82 12.15
CA ALA A 104 -12.03 -4.59 12.36
C ALA A 104 -11.84 -6.12 12.42
N SER A 105 -10.65 -6.63 12.09
CA SER A 105 -10.28 -8.05 12.19
C SER A 105 -9.29 -8.31 13.33
N SER A 106 -9.01 -7.30 14.17
CA SER A 106 -8.17 -7.44 15.35
C SER A 106 -8.80 -8.39 16.36
N THR A 107 -7.98 -9.25 16.96
CA THR A 107 -8.38 -10.13 18.06
C THR A 107 -7.41 -9.97 19.23
N THR A 108 -7.76 -10.43 20.42
CA THR A 108 -6.85 -10.40 21.56
C THR A 108 -5.64 -11.32 21.37
N ALA A 109 -5.81 -12.44 20.66
CA ALA A 109 -4.73 -13.40 20.38
C ALA A 109 -3.82 -12.97 19.22
N LEU A 110 -4.39 -12.29 18.23
CA LEU A 110 -3.67 -11.73 17.09
C LEU A 110 -4.15 -10.28 16.87
N PRO A 111 -3.55 -9.31 17.57
CA PRO A 111 -3.87 -7.90 17.39
C PRO A 111 -3.48 -7.46 15.98
N LYS A 112 -4.44 -6.85 15.28
CA LYS A 112 -4.22 -6.26 13.96
C LYS A 112 -4.48 -4.78 14.03
N PHE A 113 -3.55 -3.96 13.57
CA PHE A 113 -3.63 -2.53 13.83
C PHE A 113 -2.92 -1.72 12.76
N ARG A 114 -3.14 -0.40 12.82
CA ARG A 114 -2.45 0.58 12.00
C ARG A 114 -1.72 1.55 12.87
N ILE A 115 -0.52 1.90 12.44
CA ILE A 115 0.27 2.97 13.05
C ILE A 115 0.27 4.15 12.09
N VAL A 116 -0.18 5.30 12.56
CA VAL A 116 -0.25 6.56 11.82
C VAL A 116 0.85 7.48 12.31
N PHE A 117 1.69 7.96 11.39
CA PHE A 117 2.79 8.88 11.71
C PHE A 117 2.54 10.25 11.08
N PRO A 118 2.76 11.35 11.83
CA PRO A 118 2.92 12.67 11.24
C PRO A 118 4.29 12.79 10.57
N LEU A 119 4.33 13.55 9.48
CA LEU A 119 5.55 13.84 8.73
C LEU A 119 5.97 15.29 8.98
N THR A 120 7.26 15.60 8.88
CA THR A 120 7.75 17.00 8.95
C THR A 120 7.42 17.79 7.68
N ARG A 121 7.19 17.11 6.56
CA ARG A 121 6.79 17.68 5.27
C ARG A 121 5.85 16.77 4.49
N LYS A 122 5.23 17.32 3.46
CA LYS A 122 4.49 16.56 2.45
C LYS A 122 5.46 15.82 1.52
N ILE A 123 5.06 14.67 1.03
CA ILE A 123 5.90 13.80 0.18
C ILE A 123 5.31 13.74 -1.21
N GLN A 124 6.05 14.18 -2.21
CA GLN A 124 5.57 14.19 -3.59
C GLN A 124 5.47 12.78 -4.15
N ASN A 125 4.59 12.57 -5.13
CA ASN A 125 4.35 11.25 -5.76
C ASN A 125 5.64 10.45 -6.03
N ALA A 126 6.63 11.09 -6.66
CA ALA A 126 7.89 10.47 -7.06
C ALA A 126 8.75 9.98 -5.88
N GLU A 127 8.58 10.56 -4.70
CA GLU A 127 9.35 10.25 -3.49
C GLU A 127 8.67 9.17 -2.64
N ILE A 128 7.35 9.00 -2.75
CA ILE A 128 6.57 8.06 -1.91
C ILE A 128 7.14 6.63 -1.92
N PRO A 129 7.54 6.03 -3.07
CA PRO A 129 8.13 4.69 -3.05
C PRO A 129 9.44 4.62 -2.24
N ALA A 130 10.30 5.63 -2.38
CA ALA A 130 11.57 5.68 -1.65
C ALA A 130 11.34 5.90 -0.15
N PHE A 131 10.42 6.79 0.20
CA PHE A 131 10.01 7.00 1.58
C PHE A 131 9.40 5.74 2.20
N ASN A 132 8.49 5.06 1.51
CA ASN A 132 7.84 3.87 2.03
C ASN A 132 8.85 2.73 2.25
N TYR A 133 9.81 2.57 1.33
CA TYR A 133 10.94 1.66 1.53
C TYR A 133 11.73 2.01 2.80
N ALA A 134 12.11 3.27 2.96
CA ALA A 134 12.89 3.73 4.11
C ALA A 134 12.13 3.54 5.43
N LEU A 135 10.82 3.83 5.45
CA LEU A 135 9.94 3.62 6.58
C LEU A 135 9.85 2.16 7.00
N GLN A 136 9.65 1.24 6.04
CA GLN A 136 9.55 -0.18 6.38
C GLN A 136 10.88 -0.71 6.94
N ASN A 137 12.02 -0.32 6.37
CA ASN A 137 13.33 -0.74 6.89
C ASN A 137 13.57 -0.21 8.31
N ALA A 138 13.23 1.05 8.58
CA ALA A 138 13.38 1.63 9.92
C ALA A 138 12.50 0.94 10.98
N LEU A 139 11.31 0.49 10.60
CA LEU A 139 10.42 -0.27 11.48
C LEU A 139 10.79 -1.75 11.61
N GLY A 140 11.84 -2.22 10.91
CA GLY A 140 12.24 -3.62 10.86
C GLY A 140 11.22 -4.51 10.16
N ASN A 141 10.65 -4.01 9.05
CA ASN A 141 9.67 -4.66 8.19
C ASN A 141 8.41 -5.12 8.93
N LEU A 142 7.96 -4.28 9.86
CA LEU A 142 6.78 -4.52 10.70
C LEU A 142 5.46 -4.48 9.91
N GLY A 143 5.44 -3.81 8.75
CA GLY A 143 4.32 -3.82 7.83
C GLY A 143 4.64 -4.59 6.54
N ASP A 144 3.64 -4.66 5.66
CA ASP A 144 3.75 -5.33 4.35
C ASP A 144 4.84 -4.68 3.46
N GLU A 145 5.95 -5.41 3.25
CA GLU A 145 7.11 -5.01 2.43
C GLU A 145 6.73 -4.72 0.96
N GLN A 146 5.63 -5.28 0.46
CA GLN A 146 5.25 -5.16 -0.96
C GLN A 146 4.43 -3.90 -1.28
N THR A 147 4.38 -2.94 -0.37
CA THR A 147 3.49 -1.78 -0.50
C THR A 147 4.01 -0.78 -1.54
N LYS A 148 3.64 -1.00 -2.81
CA LYS A 148 3.85 -0.06 -3.94
C LYS A 148 2.61 0.81 -4.24
N ASP A 149 1.59 0.76 -3.38
CA ASP A 149 0.33 1.48 -3.57
C ASP A 149 0.41 2.90 -3.00
N LEU A 150 0.56 3.89 -3.89
CA LEU A 150 0.61 5.32 -3.52
C LEU A 150 -0.78 5.82 -3.12
N ALA A 151 -1.83 5.20 -3.64
CA ALA A 151 -3.24 5.53 -3.44
C ALA A 151 -3.90 4.64 -2.36
N ARG A 152 -3.08 4.11 -1.43
CA ARG A 152 -3.53 3.17 -0.39
C ARG A 152 -4.61 3.78 0.49
N MET A 153 -5.58 2.96 0.84
CA MET A 153 -6.71 3.33 1.70
C MET A 153 -6.66 2.52 2.99
N TYR A 154 -7.05 3.16 4.08
CA TYR A 154 -7.10 2.56 5.41
C TYR A 154 -8.51 2.74 5.97
N TYR A 155 -9.12 1.66 6.46
CA TYR A 155 -10.36 1.80 7.24
C TYR A 155 -10.10 2.64 8.48
N ILE A 156 -11.03 3.54 8.79
CA ILE A 156 -10.97 4.39 9.99
C ILE A 156 -11.01 3.55 11.28
N PRO A 157 -10.47 4.06 12.40
CA PRO A 157 -10.77 3.49 13.72
C PRO A 157 -12.26 3.61 14.02
N ALA A 158 -12.82 2.58 14.66
CA ALA A 158 -14.19 2.54 15.14
C ALA A 158 -14.32 1.46 16.24
N ASP A 159 -15.45 1.44 16.94
CA ASP A 159 -15.85 0.35 17.83
C ASP A 159 -16.56 -0.72 16.97
N TYR A 160 -15.75 -1.62 16.37
CA TYR A 160 -16.24 -2.68 15.50
C TYR A 160 -16.79 -3.85 16.33
N ALA A 161 -18.01 -4.30 16.01
CA ALA A 161 -18.63 -5.44 16.68
C ALA A 161 -17.79 -6.71 16.51
N GLY A 162 -17.46 -7.35 17.64
CA GLY A 162 -16.70 -8.61 17.65
C GLY A 162 -15.19 -8.47 17.42
N ALA A 163 -14.65 -7.25 17.31
CA ALA A 163 -13.22 -7.01 17.21
C ALA A 163 -12.60 -6.59 18.56
N PHE A 164 -11.30 -6.82 18.71
CA PHE A 164 -10.53 -6.25 19.80
C PHE A 164 -10.17 -4.79 19.47
N ASN A 165 -11.02 -3.86 19.91
CA ASN A 165 -10.92 -2.44 19.60
C ASN A 165 -9.99 -1.70 20.58
N PHE A 166 -9.02 -0.96 20.06
CA PHE A 166 -8.16 -0.08 20.84
C PHE A 166 -7.66 1.10 20.00
N ILE A 167 -7.33 2.20 20.67
CA ILE A 167 -6.62 3.34 20.10
C ILE A 167 -5.76 4.00 21.18
N PHE A 168 -4.52 4.35 20.85
CA PHE A 168 -3.62 5.06 21.76
C PHE A 168 -2.56 5.85 20.99
N ILE A 169 -1.80 6.66 21.72
CA ILE A 169 -0.69 7.46 21.19
C ILE A 169 0.62 7.08 21.85
N GLY A 170 1.72 7.38 21.16
CA GLY A 170 3.08 7.27 21.67
C GLY A 170 4.02 8.23 20.96
N GLY A 171 5.23 8.35 21.53
CA GLY A 171 6.31 9.20 21.03
C GLY A 171 5.99 10.70 20.97
N SER A 172 6.89 11.47 20.37
CA SER A 172 6.81 12.94 20.39
C SER A 172 7.32 13.63 19.12
N HIS A 173 8.18 12.97 18.34
CA HIS A 173 8.83 13.59 17.18
C HIS A 173 8.17 13.21 15.87
N TYR A 174 8.01 14.15 14.95
CA TYR A 174 7.47 13.83 13.63
C TYR A 174 8.52 13.07 12.82
N VAL A 175 8.09 12.19 11.94
CA VAL A 175 8.99 11.47 11.04
C VAL A 175 9.52 12.45 10.01
N ASP A 176 10.84 12.54 9.89
CA ASP A 176 11.50 13.34 8.86
C ASP A 176 11.75 12.48 7.61
N PRO A 177 11.00 12.71 6.50
CA PRO A 177 11.16 11.92 5.29
C PRO A 177 12.58 12.01 4.70
N ASP A 178 13.23 13.17 4.78
CA ASP A 178 14.54 13.39 4.17
C ASP A 178 15.64 12.67 4.96
N ALA A 179 15.60 12.78 6.29
CA ALA A 179 16.52 12.04 7.16
C ALA A 179 16.36 10.52 6.97
N LEU A 180 15.12 10.05 6.91
CA LEU A 180 14.79 8.64 6.77
C LEU A 180 15.24 8.06 5.41
N MET A 181 14.93 8.75 4.31
CA MET A 181 15.35 8.33 2.97
C MET A 181 16.87 8.42 2.77
N LYS A 182 17.57 9.29 3.52
CA LYS A 182 19.03 9.35 3.52
C LYS A 182 19.66 8.18 4.28
N GLU A 183 19.06 7.78 5.41
CA GLU A 183 19.53 6.66 6.22
C GLU A 183 19.29 5.31 5.53
N TYR A 184 18.13 5.15 4.91
CA TYR A 184 17.76 3.95 4.16
C TYR A 184 17.59 4.30 2.67
N PRO A 185 18.70 4.50 1.93
CA PRO A 185 18.64 4.91 0.54
C PRO A 185 17.96 3.83 -0.29
N TYR A 186 16.84 4.21 -0.91
CA TYR A 186 16.20 3.37 -1.90
C TYR A 186 17.10 3.32 -3.13
N ALA A 187 17.80 2.20 -3.32
CA ALA A 187 18.42 1.90 -4.59
C ALA A 187 17.30 1.78 -5.61
N GLN A 188 16.96 2.89 -6.28
CA GLN A 188 16.27 2.82 -7.54
C GLN A 188 17.13 1.87 -8.36
N LYS A 189 16.65 0.64 -8.59
CA LYS A 189 17.23 -0.22 -9.62
C LYS A 189 17.25 0.69 -10.83
N ALA A 190 18.45 1.19 -11.19
CA ALA A 190 18.61 2.16 -12.24
C ALA A 190 17.78 1.64 -13.39
N ASN A 191 16.67 2.33 -13.65
CA ASN A 191 15.54 1.83 -14.41
C ASN A 191 16.03 0.91 -15.54
N LEU A 192 16.00 -0.41 -15.29
CA LEU A 192 15.89 -1.42 -16.34
C LEU A 192 14.44 -1.40 -16.88
N ASN A 193 13.69 -0.31 -16.68
CA ASN A 193 12.66 0.10 -17.62
C ASN A 193 13.34 0.15 -18.97
N ASN A 194 13.00 -0.81 -19.81
CA ASN A 194 13.43 -0.88 -21.20
C ASN A 194 13.36 0.53 -21.76
N PHE A 195 14.42 1.00 -22.42
CA PHE A 195 14.49 2.28 -23.11
C PHE A 195 13.17 2.67 -23.82
N PHE A 196 12.48 1.65 -24.32
CA PHE A 196 11.13 1.69 -24.86
C PHE A 196 10.10 2.47 -24.02
N ASP A 197 10.00 2.22 -22.70
CA ASP A 197 8.96 2.81 -21.83
C ASP A 197 9.16 4.32 -21.56
N ARG A 198 10.35 4.84 -21.90
CA ARG A 198 10.69 6.27 -21.77
C ARG A 198 10.42 7.06 -23.04
N LEU A 199 10.09 6.38 -24.15
CA LEU A 199 9.79 7.05 -25.40
C LEU A 199 8.39 7.66 -25.33
N PRO A 200 8.14 8.81 -25.98
CA PRO A 200 6.79 9.35 -26.14
C PRO A 200 5.84 8.30 -26.73
N ASP A 201 4.57 8.31 -26.31
CA ASP A 201 3.56 7.31 -26.72
C ASP A 201 3.49 7.08 -28.23
N GLU A 202 3.66 8.14 -29.02
CA GLU A 202 3.67 8.09 -30.47
C GLU A 202 4.85 7.25 -31.02
N ILE A 203 6.03 7.42 -30.44
CA ILE A 203 7.23 6.67 -30.82
C ILE A 203 7.13 5.22 -30.36
N GLN A 204 6.54 4.97 -29.18
CA GLN A 204 6.27 3.61 -28.71
C GLN A 204 5.34 2.85 -29.68
N ARG A 205 4.26 3.50 -30.14
CA ARG A 205 3.33 2.93 -31.12
C ARG A 205 4.03 2.60 -32.43
N GLN A 206 4.84 3.53 -32.96
CA GLN A 206 5.57 3.32 -34.21
C GLN A 206 6.57 2.15 -34.12
N ILE A 207 7.27 2.00 -32.98
CA ILE A 207 8.19 0.88 -32.78
C ILE A 207 7.43 -0.45 -32.64
N ILE A 208 6.27 -0.46 -31.96
CA ILE A 208 5.41 -1.66 -31.89
C ILE A 208 4.91 -2.05 -33.28
N GLU A 209 4.47 -1.07 -34.09
CA GLU A 209 4.03 -1.32 -35.46
C GLU A 209 5.16 -1.82 -36.36
N HIS A 210 6.35 -1.25 -36.25
CA HIS A 210 7.52 -1.73 -36.97
C HIS A 210 7.88 -3.17 -36.60
N ARG A 211 7.86 -3.50 -35.30
CA ARG A 211 8.08 -4.87 -34.81
C ARG A 211 7.00 -5.83 -35.27
N LYS A 212 5.73 -5.42 -35.26
CA LYS A 212 4.61 -6.21 -35.83
C LYS A 212 4.80 -6.47 -37.32
N GLY A 213 5.29 -5.48 -38.07
CA GLY A 213 5.56 -5.61 -39.51
C GLY A 213 6.75 -6.52 -39.85
N GLN A 214 7.70 -6.70 -38.92
CA GLN A 214 8.82 -7.63 -39.07
C GLN A 214 8.58 -9.02 -38.46
N MET A 215 7.37 -9.31 -37.99
CA MET A 215 7.05 -10.66 -37.50
C MET A 215 6.77 -11.61 -38.66
N ASP A 216 7.67 -12.57 -38.88
CA ASP A 216 7.53 -13.59 -39.94
C ASP A 216 6.45 -14.65 -39.64
N ASN A 217 6.05 -14.81 -38.38
CA ASN A 217 5.09 -15.83 -37.93
C ASN A 217 3.71 -15.24 -37.58
N THR A 218 3.01 -14.69 -38.57
CA THR A 218 1.65 -14.11 -38.39
C THR A 218 0.53 -15.15 -38.37
N ASN A 219 0.79 -16.38 -38.83
CA ASN A 219 -0.19 -17.46 -38.96
C ASN A 219 0.03 -18.61 -37.97
N VAL A 220 0.29 -18.28 -36.70
CA VAL A 220 0.38 -19.30 -35.66
C VAL A 220 -1.01 -19.64 -35.15
N VAL A 221 -1.54 -20.78 -35.59
CA VAL A 221 -2.84 -21.32 -35.15
C VAL A 221 -2.60 -22.55 -34.30
N TRP A 222 -3.20 -22.58 -33.10
CA TRP A 222 -3.25 -23.75 -32.23
C TRP A 222 -4.68 -23.92 -31.71
N THR A 223 -5.03 -25.16 -31.41
CA THR A 223 -6.36 -25.56 -30.93
C THR A 223 -6.37 -25.88 -29.44
N SER A 224 -5.22 -26.19 -28.86
CA SER A 224 -5.04 -26.52 -27.45
C SER A 224 -3.64 -26.18 -26.94
N TYR A 225 -3.40 -26.38 -25.64
CA TYR A 225 -2.04 -26.26 -25.08
C TYR A 225 -1.07 -27.31 -25.65
N ARG A 226 -1.57 -28.43 -26.21
CA ARG A 226 -0.73 -29.53 -26.73
C ARG A 226 -0.09 -29.21 -28.07
N ASP A 227 -0.65 -28.28 -28.84
CA ASP A 227 -0.17 -27.86 -30.16
C ASP A 227 0.26 -26.39 -30.19
N CYS A 228 0.20 -25.70 -29.04
CA CYS A 228 0.71 -24.35 -28.91
C CYS A 228 2.25 -24.32 -28.93
N PRO A 229 2.89 -23.57 -29.84
CA PRO A 229 4.36 -23.45 -29.90
C PRO A 229 4.92 -22.58 -28.78
N PHE A 230 4.08 -21.79 -28.11
CA PHE A 230 4.48 -20.90 -27.01
C PHE A 230 4.26 -21.53 -25.63
N PHE A 231 3.60 -22.69 -25.56
CA PHE A 231 3.39 -23.37 -24.28
C PHE A 231 4.70 -24.07 -23.85
N PRO A 232 5.26 -23.74 -22.68
CA PRO A 232 6.50 -24.33 -22.22
C PRO A 232 6.32 -25.83 -21.93
N ARG A 233 6.91 -26.67 -22.79
CA ARG A 233 6.72 -28.14 -22.75
C ARG A 233 7.21 -28.79 -21.47
N ASN A 234 8.24 -28.24 -20.85
CA ASN A 234 8.75 -28.72 -19.57
C ASN A 234 7.73 -28.54 -18.45
N LEU A 235 7.05 -27.38 -18.43
CA LEU A 235 5.93 -27.11 -17.52
C LEU A 235 4.76 -28.06 -17.77
N GLU A 236 4.44 -28.38 -19.03
CA GLU A 236 3.41 -29.40 -19.35
C GLU A 236 3.72 -30.75 -18.70
N ALA A 237 4.97 -31.21 -18.82
CA ALA A 237 5.41 -32.49 -18.28
C ALA A 237 5.38 -32.50 -16.74
N GLU A 238 5.82 -31.41 -16.12
CA GLU A 238 5.77 -31.24 -14.65
C GLU A 238 4.32 -31.22 -14.13
N TYR A 239 3.41 -30.54 -14.80
CA TYR A 239 2.00 -30.51 -14.38
C TYR A 239 1.32 -31.87 -14.51
N ARG A 240 1.69 -32.68 -15.51
CA ARG A 240 1.12 -34.02 -15.73
C ARG A 240 1.57 -35.06 -14.71
N THR A 241 2.74 -34.89 -14.10
CA THR A 241 3.26 -35.83 -13.09
C THR A 241 2.70 -35.57 -11.69
N ILE A 242 2.07 -34.42 -11.47
CA ILE A 242 1.43 -34.08 -10.20
C ILE A 242 0.10 -34.82 -10.09
N SER A 243 0.02 -35.77 -9.16
CA SER A 243 -1.24 -36.37 -8.72
C SER A 243 -1.76 -35.65 -7.47
N ASN A 244 -3.10 -35.53 -7.34
CA ASN A 244 -3.80 -34.87 -6.23
C ASN A 244 -3.55 -33.35 -6.10
N THR A 245 -3.63 -32.80 -4.89
CA THR A 245 -3.72 -31.35 -4.59
C THR A 245 -2.45 -30.53 -4.86
N GLY A 246 -1.36 -31.16 -5.31
CA GLY A 246 -0.08 -30.48 -5.55
C GLY A 246 -0.08 -29.51 -6.73
N TRP A 247 -1.09 -29.58 -7.62
CA TRP A 247 -1.15 -28.73 -8.82
C TRP A 247 -1.33 -27.25 -8.45
N TYR A 248 -2.06 -26.97 -7.36
CA TYR A 248 -2.32 -25.61 -6.90
C TYR A 248 -1.05 -24.93 -6.41
N HIS A 249 -0.20 -25.65 -5.66
CA HIS A 249 1.07 -25.11 -5.17
C HIS A 249 2.04 -24.77 -6.32
N LYS A 250 2.08 -25.62 -7.36
CA LYS A 250 2.92 -25.39 -8.55
C LYS A 250 2.47 -24.22 -9.42
N MET A 251 1.24 -23.73 -9.27
CA MET A 251 0.74 -22.54 -10.00
C MET A 251 1.32 -21.23 -9.49
N TYR A 252 1.85 -21.20 -8.26
CA TYR A 252 2.37 -20.01 -7.61
C TYR A 252 3.90 -20.06 -7.39
N GLN A 253 4.59 -21.06 -7.95
CA GLN A 253 6.05 -21.08 -8.11
C GLN A 253 6.45 -20.42 -9.42
#